data_AF-A0A2V6IPP5-F1
#
_entry.id   AF-A0A2V6IPP5-F1
#
_cell.length_a   1.000
_cell.length_b   1.000
_cell.length_c   1.000
_cell.angle_alpha   90.00
_cell.angle_beta   90.00
_cell.angle_gamma   90.00
#
_symmetry.space_group_name_H-M   'P 1'
#
loop_
_entity.id
_entity.type
_entity.pdbx_description
1 polymer ?
#
loop_
_entity_poly.entity_id
_entity_poly.type
_entity_poly.pdbx_seq_one_letter_code
_entity_poly.pdbx_strand_id
1 'polypeptide(L)'
;EPGQPQRDAESAAERCAQLAAIIDWLAVDKPAHQRYQPTGGGTTFCNVYTHDYCFLANVYLPRVWWTPGAIEQLAKGETVEPLYGKTIDEQRANDLFRWLRDFGPRFGWRQTGTLTKLQEAANLGGIGIIVAQRKIDGKSGHIVAVVPETDDQKAKRDSDGSVTGALQSQAGVTNFRYRATPTQWWKGDQFADSAFWIHA
;
A
#
# COMPACT_ATOMS: atom_id res chain seq x y z
N GLU A 1 16.25 -10.42 -1.35
CA GLU A 1 17.35 -10.87 -0.45
C GLU A 1 17.12 -12.32 -0.09
N PRO A 2 18.18 -13.13 0.12
CA PRO A 2 18.03 -14.50 0.59
C PRO A 2 17.19 -14.55 1.89
N GLY A 3 16.24 -15.47 1.95
CA GLY A 3 15.39 -15.67 3.13
C GLY A 3 14.19 -14.74 3.28
N GLN A 4 13.91 -13.88 2.27
CA GLN A 4 12.70 -13.06 2.29
C GLN A 4 11.44 -13.94 2.27
N PRO A 5 10.51 -13.75 3.23
CA PRO A 5 9.24 -14.46 3.20
C PRO A 5 8.42 -13.99 2.01
N GLN A 6 7.62 -14.90 1.46
CA GLN A 6 6.69 -14.61 0.38
C GLN A 6 5.29 -15.11 0.73
N ARG A 7 4.29 -14.48 0.10
CA ARG A 7 2.93 -14.99 0.11
C ARG A 7 2.70 -15.83 -1.15
N ASP A 8 2.73 -17.14 -1.00
CA ASP A 8 2.58 -18.14 -2.07
C ASP A 8 1.72 -19.35 -1.67
N ALA A 9 1.15 -19.35 -0.47
CA ALA A 9 0.27 -20.41 -0.01
C ALA A 9 -1.14 -20.35 -0.63
N GLU A 10 -1.81 -21.49 -0.66
CA GLU A 10 -3.14 -21.65 -1.23
C GLU A 10 -4.25 -21.28 -0.22
N SER A 11 -4.09 -21.65 1.06
CA SER A 11 -5.13 -21.41 2.05
C SER A 11 -5.11 -19.98 2.58
N ALA A 12 -6.26 -19.46 2.99
CA ALA A 12 -6.36 -18.14 3.61
C ALA A 12 -5.52 -18.03 4.90
N ALA A 13 -5.55 -19.07 5.75
CA ALA A 13 -4.83 -19.07 7.01
C ALA A 13 -3.31 -19.02 6.81
N GLU A 14 -2.77 -19.82 5.88
CA GLU A 14 -1.33 -19.81 5.57
C GLU A 14 -0.92 -18.49 4.91
N ARG A 15 -1.73 -17.94 4.01
CA ARG A 15 -1.48 -16.61 3.44
C ARG A 15 -1.43 -15.53 4.50
N CYS A 16 -2.33 -15.55 5.48
CA CYS A 16 -2.28 -14.61 6.61
C CYS A 16 -1.00 -14.78 7.44
N ALA A 17 -0.56 -16.01 7.70
CA ALA A 17 0.70 -16.27 8.41
C ALA A 17 1.92 -15.77 7.62
N GLN A 18 1.93 -15.96 6.30
CA GLN A 18 2.97 -15.45 5.41
C GLN A 18 2.99 -13.91 5.36
N LEU A 19 1.83 -13.27 5.33
CA LEU A 19 1.73 -11.81 5.41
C LEU A 19 2.25 -11.28 6.76
N ALA A 20 1.98 -11.98 7.86
CA ALA A 20 2.57 -11.64 9.16
C ALA A 20 4.11 -11.78 9.14
N ALA A 21 4.64 -12.87 8.55
CA ALA A 21 6.08 -13.05 8.38
C ALA A 21 6.71 -11.94 7.52
N ILE A 22 6.03 -11.47 6.46
CA ILE A 22 6.47 -10.32 5.65
C ILE A 22 6.51 -9.05 6.50
N ILE A 23 5.48 -8.77 7.30
CA ILE A 23 5.44 -7.60 8.18
C ILE A 23 6.58 -7.65 9.21
N ASP A 24 6.88 -8.83 9.73
CA ASP A 24 7.97 -9.05 10.69
C ASP A 24 9.36 -8.97 10.06
N TRP A 25 9.48 -9.37 8.79
CA TRP A 25 10.70 -9.21 8.01
C TRP A 25 10.96 -7.74 7.71
N LEU A 26 9.96 -7.03 7.18
CA LEU A 26 10.07 -5.61 6.84
C LEU A 26 10.28 -4.77 8.09
N ALA A 27 9.60 -5.12 9.19
CA ALA A 27 9.83 -4.59 10.53
C ALA A 27 10.00 -3.07 10.55
N VAL A 28 9.03 -2.39 9.96
CA VAL A 28 9.04 -0.96 9.65
C VAL A 28 9.33 -0.07 10.87
N ASP A 29 8.98 -0.55 12.06
CA ASP A 29 9.16 0.07 13.36
C ASP A 29 10.56 -0.10 13.97
N LYS A 30 11.39 -1.04 13.47
CA LYS A 30 12.75 -1.22 13.97
C LYS A 30 13.66 -0.09 13.48
N PRO A 31 14.32 0.67 14.38
CA PRO A 31 15.21 1.76 13.97
C PRO A 31 16.36 1.34 13.06
N ALA A 32 16.82 0.10 13.18
CA ALA A 32 17.86 -0.47 12.31
C ALA A 32 17.41 -0.63 10.84
N HIS A 33 16.11 -0.67 10.58
CA HIS A 33 15.55 -0.84 9.23
C HIS A 33 15.42 0.54 8.58
N GLN A 34 16.58 1.15 8.28
CA GLN A 34 16.72 2.55 7.85
C GLN A 34 15.90 2.89 6.59
N ARG A 35 15.68 1.92 5.71
CA ARG A 35 14.87 2.06 4.48
C ARG A 35 13.48 2.66 4.73
N TYR A 36 12.91 2.41 5.91
CA TYR A 36 11.56 2.84 6.25
C TYR A 36 11.52 3.98 7.27
N GLN A 37 12.65 4.37 7.84
CA GLN A 37 12.67 5.38 8.89
C GLN A 37 12.41 6.76 8.29
N PRO A 38 11.49 7.56 8.84
CA PRO A 38 11.30 8.92 8.39
C PRO A 38 12.59 9.72 8.56
N THR A 39 12.87 10.63 7.63
CA THR A 39 14.01 11.54 7.75
C THR A 39 13.56 12.92 8.24
N GLY A 40 14.52 13.71 8.73
CA GLY A 40 14.28 15.10 9.09
C GLY A 40 13.63 15.87 7.91
N GLY A 41 12.68 16.75 8.22
CA GLY A 41 11.96 17.55 7.21
C GLY A 41 10.63 16.95 6.72
N GLY A 42 10.16 15.84 7.31
CA GLY A 42 8.82 15.29 7.04
C GLY A 42 8.76 14.34 5.84
N THR A 43 9.90 13.87 5.35
CA THR A 43 9.97 12.83 4.32
C THR A 43 9.70 11.46 4.94
N THR A 44 8.75 10.75 4.37
CA THR A 44 8.28 9.43 4.84
C THR A 44 8.24 8.45 3.68
N PHE A 45 8.37 7.16 3.97
CA PHE A 45 8.57 6.12 2.95
C PHE A 45 7.39 5.16 2.84
N CYS A 46 6.17 5.69 3.01
CA CYS A 46 4.95 4.89 3.04
C CYS A 46 4.72 4.14 1.72
N ASN A 47 4.94 4.80 0.59
CA ASN A 47 4.89 4.21 -0.75
C ASN A 47 5.92 3.09 -0.94
N VAL A 48 7.15 3.27 -0.42
CA VAL A 48 8.21 2.26 -0.51
C VAL A 48 7.86 1.03 0.32
N TYR A 49 7.38 1.23 1.54
CA TYR A 49 6.93 0.13 2.39
C TYR A 49 5.75 -0.62 1.79
N THR A 50 4.72 0.08 1.30
CA THR A 50 3.57 -0.59 0.66
C THR A 50 3.99 -1.32 -0.61
N HIS A 51 4.90 -0.77 -1.41
CA HIS A 51 5.50 -1.46 -2.55
C HIS A 51 6.16 -2.77 -2.11
N ASP A 52 7.07 -2.72 -1.14
CA ASP A 52 7.84 -3.90 -0.72
C ASP A 52 6.93 -4.98 -0.10
N TYR A 53 5.92 -4.56 0.67
CA TYR A 53 4.89 -5.45 1.19
C TYR A 53 4.12 -6.16 0.07
N CYS A 54 3.66 -5.42 -0.95
CA CYS A 54 2.99 -6.00 -2.11
C CYS A 54 3.92 -6.93 -2.91
N PHE A 55 5.17 -6.50 -3.14
CA PHE A 55 6.16 -7.27 -3.89
C PHE A 55 6.45 -8.62 -3.22
N LEU A 56 6.69 -8.64 -1.92
CA LEU A 56 6.88 -9.89 -1.16
C LEU A 56 5.60 -10.72 -1.11
N ALA A 57 4.43 -10.09 -1.20
CA ALA A 57 3.16 -10.80 -1.29
C ALA A 57 2.79 -11.30 -2.70
N ASN A 58 3.72 -11.23 -3.66
CA ASN A 58 3.53 -11.56 -5.07
C ASN A 58 2.38 -10.75 -5.72
N VAL A 59 2.23 -9.48 -5.34
CA VAL A 59 1.24 -8.54 -5.88
C VAL A 59 1.95 -7.34 -6.50
N TYR A 60 1.62 -7.01 -7.75
CA TYR A 60 2.25 -5.89 -8.44
C TYR A 60 1.65 -4.55 -8.00
N LEU A 61 2.48 -3.73 -7.35
CA LEU A 61 2.28 -2.29 -7.17
C LEU A 61 3.57 -1.63 -7.65
N PRO A 62 3.56 -0.58 -8.49
CA PRO A 62 4.80 -0.06 -9.07
C PRO A 62 5.60 0.80 -8.08
N ARG A 63 6.93 0.59 -7.99
CA ARG A 63 7.85 1.55 -7.35
C ARG A 63 8.16 2.73 -8.25
N VAL A 64 8.26 2.43 -9.54
CA VAL A 64 8.49 3.34 -10.66
C VAL A 64 7.47 3.03 -11.75
N TRP A 65 7.13 4.02 -12.55
CA TRP A 65 6.22 3.85 -13.66
C TRP A 65 6.62 4.70 -14.86
N TRP A 66 6.19 4.28 -16.05
CA TRP A 66 6.43 5.01 -17.28
C TRP A 66 5.80 6.41 -17.24
N THR A 67 6.52 7.39 -17.76
CA THR A 67 5.97 8.74 -17.97
C THR A 67 4.84 8.69 -19.01
N PRO A 68 3.90 9.66 -19.03
CA PRO A 68 2.84 9.68 -20.02
C PRO A 68 3.37 9.59 -21.47
N GLY A 69 4.43 10.34 -21.79
CA GLY A 69 5.07 10.30 -23.11
C GLY A 69 5.73 8.96 -23.43
N ALA A 70 6.27 8.23 -22.44
CA ALA A 70 6.78 6.88 -22.63
C ALA A 70 5.65 5.87 -22.87
N ILE A 71 4.52 6.00 -22.17
CA ILE A 71 3.33 5.16 -22.37
C ILE A 71 2.78 5.34 -23.80
N GLU A 72 2.72 6.58 -24.29
CA GLU A 72 2.28 6.87 -25.66
C GLU A 72 3.18 6.23 -26.73
N GLN A 73 4.50 6.25 -26.53
CA GLN A 73 5.47 5.60 -27.42
C GLN A 73 5.32 4.07 -27.38
N LEU A 74 5.23 3.47 -26.18
CA LEU A 74 4.99 2.04 -26.03
C LEU A 74 3.68 1.60 -26.69
N ALA A 75 2.61 2.41 -26.61
CA ALA A 75 1.34 2.12 -27.25
C ALA A 75 1.41 2.12 -28.79
N LYS A 76 2.41 2.78 -29.39
CA LYS A 76 2.70 2.75 -30.83
C LYS A 76 3.58 1.57 -31.24
N GLY A 77 4.01 0.73 -30.29
CA GLY A 77 4.95 -0.37 -30.54
C GLY A 77 6.41 0.07 -30.61
N GLU A 78 6.72 1.30 -30.20
CA GLU A 78 8.10 1.78 -30.14
C GLU A 78 8.85 1.15 -28.96
N THR A 79 10.16 0.96 -29.13
CA THR A 79 11.03 0.53 -28.03
C THR A 79 11.41 1.74 -27.19
N VAL A 80 11.04 1.75 -25.92
CA VAL A 80 11.38 2.82 -24.97
C VAL A 80 12.35 2.29 -23.93
N GLU A 81 13.52 2.93 -23.83
CA GLU A 81 14.52 2.59 -22.82
C GLU A 81 14.07 3.06 -21.43
N PRO A 82 14.18 2.24 -20.36
CA PRO A 82 13.84 2.63 -18.99
C PRO A 82 14.92 3.52 -18.37
N LEU A 83 14.77 4.84 -18.50
CA LEU A 83 15.69 5.86 -18.03
C LEU A 83 15.04 6.69 -16.92
N TYR A 84 15.62 6.62 -15.73
CA TYR A 84 15.11 7.31 -14.54
C TYR A 84 15.06 8.83 -14.73
N GLY A 85 13.94 9.45 -14.38
CA GLY A 85 13.70 10.89 -14.53
C GLY A 85 13.51 11.35 -15.98
N LYS A 86 13.42 10.41 -16.93
CA LYS A 86 13.19 10.70 -18.36
C LYS A 86 12.01 9.91 -18.93
N THR A 87 12.05 8.59 -18.82
CA THR A 87 10.99 7.70 -19.33
C THR A 87 10.31 6.92 -18.20
N ILE A 88 10.93 6.81 -17.03
CA ILE A 88 10.31 6.29 -15.81
C ILE A 88 10.48 7.25 -14.64
N ASP A 89 9.44 7.40 -13.83
CA ASP A 89 9.42 8.21 -12.61
C ASP A 89 9.02 7.38 -11.39
N GLU A 90 9.56 7.77 -10.24
CA GLU A 90 9.14 7.20 -8.96
C GLU A 90 7.68 7.50 -8.66
N GLN A 91 6.98 6.48 -8.16
CA GLN A 91 5.59 6.61 -7.78
C GLN A 91 5.49 7.10 -6.33
N ARG A 92 5.05 8.36 -6.14
CA ARG A 92 4.63 8.87 -4.83
C ARG A 92 3.20 8.39 -4.55
N ALA A 93 2.72 8.56 -3.32
CA ALA A 93 1.36 8.17 -2.96
C ALA A 93 0.27 8.84 -3.82
N ASN A 94 0.46 10.10 -4.25
CA ASN A 94 -0.45 10.76 -5.19
C ASN A 94 -0.47 10.10 -6.57
N ASP A 95 0.69 9.60 -7.01
CA ASP A 95 0.85 8.98 -8.32
C ASP A 95 0.27 7.56 -8.28
N LEU A 96 0.52 6.82 -7.20
CA LEU A 96 -0.13 5.53 -6.91
C LEU A 96 -1.65 5.61 -6.83
N PHE A 97 -2.21 6.69 -6.25
CA PHE A 97 -3.65 6.91 -6.25
C PHE A 97 -4.22 6.90 -7.67
N ARG A 98 -3.59 7.63 -8.59
CA ARG A 98 -4.01 7.69 -10.00
C ARG A 98 -3.71 6.37 -10.72
N TRP A 99 -2.54 5.78 -10.48
CA TRP A 99 -2.14 4.52 -11.09
C TRP A 99 -3.11 3.39 -10.76
N LEU A 100 -3.53 3.26 -9.50
CA LEU A 100 -4.51 2.24 -9.10
C LEU A 100 -5.85 2.42 -9.83
N ARG A 101 -6.30 3.67 -9.99
CA ARG A 101 -7.52 3.97 -10.76
C ARG A 101 -7.37 3.62 -12.24
N ASP A 102 -6.28 4.04 -12.86
CA ASP A 102 -6.12 4.03 -14.33
C ASP A 102 -5.58 2.70 -14.86
N PHE A 103 -4.72 2.03 -14.09
CA PHE A 103 -4.02 0.79 -14.48
C PHE A 103 -4.28 -0.37 -13.53
N GLY A 104 -4.55 -0.11 -12.25
CA GLY A 104 -4.73 -1.14 -11.21
C GLY A 104 -5.59 -2.35 -11.63
N PRO A 105 -6.78 -2.16 -12.24
CA PRO A 105 -7.61 -3.27 -12.71
C PRO A 105 -6.91 -4.24 -13.68
N ARG A 106 -5.99 -3.74 -14.52
CA ARG A 106 -5.20 -4.57 -15.44
C ARG A 106 -4.15 -5.42 -14.72
N PHE A 107 -3.84 -5.06 -13.48
CA PHE A 107 -2.89 -5.73 -12.59
C PHE A 107 -3.60 -6.41 -11.41
N GLY A 108 -4.90 -6.74 -11.56
CA GLY A 108 -5.65 -7.51 -10.56
C GLY A 108 -6.21 -6.71 -9.38
N TRP A 109 -5.99 -5.39 -9.32
CA TRP A 109 -6.55 -4.56 -8.26
C TRP A 109 -8.03 -4.25 -8.49
N ARG A 110 -8.82 -4.27 -7.40
CA ARG A 110 -10.23 -3.88 -7.42
C ARG A 110 -10.53 -2.89 -6.30
N GLN A 111 -11.27 -1.84 -6.62
CA GLN A 111 -11.71 -0.87 -5.62
C GLN A 111 -12.84 -1.45 -4.76
N THR A 112 -12.85 -1.10 -3.47
CA THR A 112 -13.95 -1.40 -2.54
C THR A 112 -14.48 -0.13 -1.89
N GLY A 113 -15.75 -0.14 -1.46
CA GLY A 113 -16.43 1.03 -0.91
C GLY A 113 -16.44 1.11 0.62
N THR A 114 -16.04 0.05 1.33
CA THR A 114 -16.10 0.02 2.81
C THR A 114 -14.84 -0.57 3.43
N LEU A 115 -14.51 -0.10 4.64
CA LEU A 115 -13.42 -0.68 5.43
C LEU A 115 -13.71 -2.13 5.84
N THR A 116 -14.98 -2.49 6.02
CA THR A 116 -15.37 -3.88 6.33
C THR A 116 -14.92 -4.83 5.23
N LYS A 117 -15.29 -4.55 3.98
CA LYS A 117 -14.88 -5.36 2.82
C LYS A 117 -13.36 -5.37 2.62
N LEU A 118 -12.71 -4.24 2.91
CA LEU A 118 -11.26 -4.11 2.84
C LEU A 118 -10.56 -5.01 3.87
N GLN A 119 -11.00 -4.97 5.13
CA GLN A 119 -10.45 -5.77 6.21
C GLN A 119 -10.76 -7.26 6.03
N GLU A 120 -11.97 -7.61 5.58
CA GLU A 120 -12.35 -9.00 5.27
C GLU A 120 -11.45 -9.60 4.19
N ALA A 121 -11.14 -8.85 3.13
CA ALA A 121 -10.21 -9.29 2.10
C ALA A 121 -8.80 -9.54 2.67
N ALA A 122 -8.32 -8.65 3.54
CA ALA A 122 -7.03 -8.84 4.22
C ALA A 122 -7.05 -10.08 5.14
N ASN A 123 -8.12 -10.28 5.91
CA ASN A 123 -8.29 -11.43 6.79
C ASN A 123 -8.39 -12.77 6.06
N LEU A 124 -8.68 -12.75 4.75
CA LEU A 124 -8.65 -13.93 3.87
C LEU A 124 -7.30 -14.15 3.18
N GLY A 125 -6.26 -13.40 3.58
CA GLY A 125 -4.91 -13.50 3.00
C GLY A 125 -4.75 -12.72 1.69
N GLY A 126 -5.68 -11.83 1.37
CA GLY A 126 -5.54 -10.85 0.30
C GLY A 126 -4.73 -9.63 0.74
N ILE A 127 -4.41 -8.76 -0.21
CA ILE A 127 -3.78 -7.47 0.02
C ILE A 127 -4.85 -6.39 0.01
N GLY A 128 -4.89 -5.57 1.05
CA GLY A 128 -5.68 -4.34 1.11
C GLY A 128 -4.79 -3.12 1.20
N ILE A 129 -5.17 -2.02 0.56
CA ILE A 129 -4.49 -0.72 0.70
C ILE A 129 -5.51 0.42 0.84
N ILE A 130 -5.15 1.42 1.64
CA ILE A 130 -5.83 2.71 1.69
C ILE A 130 -4.86 3.74 1.13
N VAL A 131 -5.30 4.51 0.15
CA VAL A 131 -4.49 5.54 -0.50
C VAL A 131 -5.27 6.85 -0.58
N ALA A 132 -4.60 7.97 -0.30
CA ALA A 132 -5.19 9.31 -0.39
C ALA A 132 -4.26 10.29 -1.11
N GLN A 133 -4.86 11.13 -1.95
CA GLN A 133 -4.20 12.14 -2.74
C GLN A 133 -4.31 13.51 -2.09
N ARG A 134 -3.24 14.32 -2.09
CA ARG A 134 -3.28 15.71 -1.59
C ARG A 134 -4.02 16.65 -2.53
N LYS A 135 -4.71 17.64 -1.95
CA LYS A 135 -5.29 18.78 -2.68
C LYS A 135 -4.24 19.67 -3.32
N ILE A 136 -3.19 19.98 -2.56
CA ILE A 136 -2.13 20.91 -2.98
C ILE A 136 -1.07 20.13 -3.75
N ASP A 137 -0.81 20.57 -4.98
CA ASP A 137 0.22 19.97 -5.82
C ASP A 137 1.61 20.12 -5.19
N GLY A 138 2.47 19.13 -5.41
CA GLY A 138 3.79 19.04 -4.77
C GLY A 138 3.78 18.60 -3.29
N LYS A 139 2.62 18.49 -2.62
CA LYS A 139 2.53 17.88 -1.28
C LYS A 139 2.32 16.37 -1.38
N SER A 140 2.95 15.59 -0.48
CA SER A 140 2.85 14.14 -0.47
C SER A 140 1.49 13.64 0.00
N GLY A 141 0.87 12.77 -0.82
CA GLY A 141 -0.24 11.90 -0.41
C GLY A 141 0.16 10.92 0.69
N HIS A 142 -0.73 9.99 1.01
CA HIS A 142 -0.44 8.94 1.97
C HIS A 142 -1.01 7.60 1.51
N ILE A 143 -0.29 6.51 1.79
CA ILE A 143 -0.70 5.15 1.47
C ILE A 143 -0.31 4.22 2.61
N VAL A 144 -1.17 3.27 2.94
CA VAL A 144 -0.91 2.25 3.97
C VAL A 144 -1.37 0.89 3.49
N ALA A 145 -0.71 -0.16 3.98
CA ALA A 145 -1.20 -1.52 3.83
C ALA A 145 -2.26 -1.81 4.92
N VAL A 146 -3.35 -2.45 4.53
CA VAL A 146 -4.29 -3.10 5.45
C VAL A 146 -3.88 -4.55 5.58
N VAL A 147 -3.70 -4.98 6.81
CA VAL A 147 -3.08 -6.26 7.16
C VAL A 147 -4.08 -7.19 7.86
N PRO A 148 -3.88 -8.52 7.81
CA PRO A 148 -4.77 -9.46 8.49
C PRO A 148 -4.83 -9.22 10.00
N GLU A 149 -6.01 -9.36 10.58
CA GLU A 149 -6.19 -9.40 12.03
C GLU A 149 -5.51 -10.65 12.62
N THR A 150 -4.83 -10.48 13.76
CA THR A 150 -4.28 -11.58 14.57
C THR A 150 -5.09 -11.72 15.85
N ASP A 151 -4.76 -12.67 16.73
CA ASP A 151 -5.46 -12.81 18.02
C ASP A 151 -5.34 -11.54 18.88
N ASP A 152 -4.19 -10.88 18.84
CA ASP A 152 -3.89 -9.70 19.65
C ASP A 152 -4.13 -8.36 18.92
N GLN A 153 -4.10 -8.37 17.59
CA GLN A 153 -4.20 -7.16 16.77
C GLN A 153 -5.47 -7.21 15.93
N LYS A 154 -6.46 -6.39 16.29
CA LYS A 154 -7.78 -6.35 15.64
C LYS A 154 -8.05 -5.00 15.01
N ALA A 155 -8.89 -4.98 13.99
CA ALA A 155 -9.51 -3.78 13.48
C ALA A 155 -10.54 -3.24 14.48
N LYS A 156 -10.78 -1.93 14.44
CA LYS A 156 -11.81 -1.30 15.26
C LYS A 156 -13.18 -1.46 14.59
N ARG A 157 -14.19 -1.89 15.37
CA ARG A 157 -15.57 -2.07 14.92
C ARG A 157 -16.54 -1.23 15.76
N ASP A 158 -17.68 -0.88 15.18
CA ASP A 158 -18.82 -0.31 15.92
C ASP A 158 -19.70 -1.41 16.54
N SER A 159 -20.82 -1.02 17.16
CA SER A 159 -21.78 -1.94 17.78
C SER A 159 -22.41 -2.93 16.81
N ASP A 160 -22.46 -2.57 15.52
CA ASP A 160 -23.07 -3.38 14.47
C ASP A 160 -22.04 -4.31 13.81
N GLY A 161 -20.80 -4.31 14.32
CA GLY A 161 -19.70 -5.13 13.82
C GLY A 161 -19.02 -4.56 12.58
N SER A 162 -19.43 -3.38 12.10
CA SER A 162 -18.83 -2.75 10.92
C SER A 162 -17.46 -2.17 11.26
N VAL A 163 -16.48 -2.35 10.38
CA VAL A 163 -15.13 -1.82 10.59
C VAL A 163 -15.15 -0.30 10.46
N THR A 164 -14.80 0.39 11.53
CA THR A 164 -14.66 1.85 11.59
C THR A 164 -13.20 2.29 11.50
N GLY A 165 -12.26 1.38 11.83
CA GLY A 165 -10.83 1.59 11.63
C GLY A 165 -10.11 0.28 11.29
N ALA A 166 -9.73 0.12 10.02
CA ALA A 166 -8.98 -1.05 9.55
C ALA A 166 -7.62 -1.16 10.25
N LEU A 167 -7.14 -2.40 10.40
CA LEU A 167 -5.82 -2.72 10.93
C LEU A 167 -4.76 -2.44 9.87
N GLN A 168 -3.82 -1.57 10.18
CA GLN A 168 -2.83 -1.05 9.24
C GLN A 168 -1.41 -1.40 9.65
N SER A 169 -0.53 -1.44 8.66
CA SER A 169 0.92 -1.32 8.83
C SER A 169 1.44 -0.14 8.00
N GLN A 170 2.35 0.68 8.53
CA GLN A 170 2.86 1.84 7.80
C GLN A 170 4.32 2.21 8.10
N ALA A 171 4.97 2.78 7.08
CA ALA A 171 6.19 3.59 7.16
C ALA A 171 5.87 5.08 6.99
N GLY A 172 5.40 5.74 8.05
CA GLY A 172 4.91 7.11 8.02
C GLY A 172 5.72 8.06 8.89
N VAL A 173 5.08 9.11 9.38
CA VAL A 173 5.65 9.95 10.44
C VAL A 173 5.89 9.13 11.71
N THR A 174 5.03 8.15 11.96
CA THR A 174 5.20 7.15 13.01
C THR A 174 5.03 5.79 12.40
N ASN A 175 6.08 4.97 12.48
CA ASN A 175 6.08 3.62 11.97
C ASN A 175 5.41 2.66 12.96
N PHE A 176 4.67 1.70 12.44
CA PHE A 176 4.08 0.62 13.22
C PHE A 176 3.76 -0.57 12.30
N ARG A 177 3.89 -1.78 12.83
CA ARG A 177 3.48 -3.01 12.15
C ARG A 177 1.98 -3.25 12.18
N TYR A 178 1.36 -2.93 13.32
CA TYR A 178 -0.05 -3.17 13.56
C TYR A 178 -0.62 -2.00 14.35
N ARG A 179 -1.63 -1.36 13.77
CA ARG A 179 -2.44 -0.37 14.47
C ARG A 179 -3.79 -0.23 13.79
N ALA A 180 -4.87 -0.42 14.55
CA ALA A 180 -6.19 0.02 14.10
C ALA A 180 -6.21 1.55 14.07
N THR A 181 -6.68 2.12 12.96
CA THR A 181 -6.69 3.59 12.89
C THR A 181 -7.66 4.18 13.91
N PRO A 182 -7.21 5.10 14.80
CA PRO A 182 -8.10 5.71 15.78
C PRO A 182 -9.07 6.71 15.11
N THR A 183 -8.65 7.30 14.00
CA THR A 183 -9.40 8.25 13.18
C THR A 183 -9.24 7.91 11.70
N GLN A 184 -10.21 8.29 10.86
CA GLN A 184 -10.17 8.05 9.42
C GLN A 184 -9.29 9.11 8.74
N TRP A 185 -7.97 8.97 8.86
CA TRP A 185 -6.99 9.97 8.44
C TRP A 185 -7.17 10.42 6.98
N TRP A 186 -7.62 9.53 6.10
CA TRP A 186 -7.86 9.80 4.68
C TRP A 186 -9.03 10.76 4.41
N LYS A 187 -9.88 11.03 5.42
CA LYS A 187 -10.92 12.06 5.37
C LYS A 187 -10.43 13.45 5.79
N GLY A 188 -9.16 13.60 6.15
CA GLY A 188 -8.61 14.90 6.53
C GLY A 188 -8.70 15.92 5.40
N ASP A 189 -8.97 17.18 5.74
CA ASP A 189 -9.21 18.27 4.78
C ASP A 189 -8.06 18.52 3.79
N GLN A 190 -6.87 18.03 4.10
CA GLN A 190 -5.72 18.09 3.21
C GLN A 190 -5.82 17.17 1.97
N PHE A 191 -6.67 16.15 2.03
CA PHE A 191 -6.80 15.16 0.96
C PHE A 191 -7.92 15.57 0.02
N ALA A 192 -7.61 15.53 -1.28
CA ALA A 192 -8.59 15.80 -2.34
C ALA A 192 -9.53 14.61 -2.49
N ASP A 193 -8.98 13.40 -2.38
CA ASP A 193 -9.71 12.16 -2.53
C ASP A 193 -8.97 11.00 -1.84
N SER A 194 -9.67 9.90 -1.62
CA SER A 194 -9.14 8.66 -1.05
C SER A 194 -9.88 7.44 -1.57
N ALA A 195 -9.18 6.31 -1.65
CA ALA A 195 -9.72 5.07 -2.17
C ALA A 195 -9.20 3.85 -1.41
N PHE A 196 -10.00 2.78 -1.44
CA PHE A 196 -9.68 1.48 -0.85
C PHE A 196 -9.56 0.45 -1.96
N TRP A 197 -8.46 -0.29 -1.97
CA TRP A 197 -8.20 -1.27 -3.02
C TRP A 197 -7.85 -2.62 -2.41
N ILE A 198 -8.26 -3.67 -3.10
CA ILE A 198 -7.96 -5.06 -2.76
C ILE A 198 -7.33 -5.79 -3.94
N HIS A 199 -6.48 -6.75 -3.63
CA HIS A 199 -5.94 -7.74 -4.55
C HIS A 199 -5.96 -9.09 -3.84
N ALA A 200 -6.70 -10.07 -4.34
CA ALA A 200 -6.96 -11.34 -3.66
C ALA A 200 -6.50 -12.53 -4.49
#